data_AF-A0A382UVP0-F1
#
_entry.id   AF-A0A382UVP0-F1
#
_cell.length_a   1.000
_cell.length_b   1.000
_cell.length_c   1.000
_cell.angle_alpha   90.00
_cell.angle_beta   90.00
_cell.angle_gamma   90.00
#
_symmetry.space_group_name_H-M   'P 1'
#
loop_
_entity.id
_entity.type
_entity.pdbx_description
1 polymer ?
#
loop_
_entity_poly.entity_id
_entity_poly.type
_entity_poly.pdbx_seq_one_letter_code
_entity_poly.pdbx_strand_id
1 'polypeptide(L)'
;MSYEVVGNSFLVADPKKLKEEVGVSSYVLTLKYADAEEVKNILSDITNQIQVDVSGNKLLVNTSPKRIAEIEEVIRQIDVPATQIMLETRLIEVAVDAEQQLGIDWSRLSKFSTILGENTTPTSTSDGEPSSSELGKLLQTAGFEKLDWNSWDDQTIIPRFFSRQKTAFDITLDLLMKDNKADILTDSRLATINGRPASIKLLDIVPYILSSGGVGGQVQVQREEVGIKLDILPTVNTDGYITVK
;
A
#
# COMPACT_ATOMS: atom_id res chain seq x y z
N MET A 1 13.89 49.42 30.49
CA MET A 1 12.97 48.46 31.13
C MET A 1 12.21 47.73 30.04
N SER A 2 12.36 46.41 30.01
CA SER A 2 11.59 45.53 29.12
C SER A 2 10.79 44.57 29.99
N TYR A 3 9.76 43.94 29.43
CA TYR A 3 8.95 42.94 30.15
C TYR A 3 8.79 41.69 29.29
N GLU A 4 8.73 40.53 29.93
CA GLU A 4 8.42 39.25 29.27
C GLU A 4 7.35 38.49 30.07
N VAL A 5 6.43 37.84 29.35
CA VAL A 5 5.33 37.08 29.94
C VAL A 5 5.76 35.62 30.07
N VAL A 6 5.72 35.09 31.29
CA VAL A 6 6.04 33.69 31.59
C VAL A 6 4.83 33.05 32.28
N GLY A 7 4.04 32.30 31.52
CA GLY A 7 2.79 31.71 32.02
C GLY A 7 1.81 32.79 32.52
N ASN A 8 1.49 32.77 33.82
CA ASN A 8 0.59 33.72 34.49
C ASN A 8 1.30 34.93 35.14
N SER A 9 2.61 35.07 34.96
CA SER A 9 3.43 36.09 35.64
C SER A 9 4.16 37.00 34.64
N PHE A 10 4.35 38.27 35.03
CA PHE A 10 5.11 39.25 34.28
C PHE A 10 6.48 39.46 34.92
N LEU A 11 7.57 39.22 34.18
CA LEU A 11 8.92 39.52 34.64
C LEU A 11 9.37 40.86 34.04
N VAL A 12 9.81 41.79 34.89
CA VAL A 12 10.29 43.12 34.46
C VAL A 12 11.74 43.25 34.90
N ALA A 13 12.66 43.35 33.93
CA ALA A 13 14.08 43.54 34.19
C ALA A 13 14.76 44.26 33.01
N ASP A 14 16.06 44.51 33.16
CA ASP A 14 16.87 45.01 32.05
C ASP A 14 16.93 43.97 30.92
N PRO A 15 16.89 44.40 29.64
CA PRO A 15 16.81 43.50 28.50
C PRO A 15 17.97 42.50 28.37
N LYS A 16 19.12 42.79 29.01
CA LYS A 16 20.24 41.85 29.13
C LYS A 16 19.97 40.74 30.14
N LYS A 17 19.36 41.07 31.29
CA LYS A 17 19.03 40.12 32.36
C LYS A 17 17.84 39.24 32.02
N LEU A 18 16.83 39.76 31.29
CA LEU A 18 15.67 38.96 30.87
C LEU A 18 16.07 37.75 30.01
N LYS A 19 17.12 37.90 29.18
CA LYS A 19 17.64 36.80 28.34
C LYS A 19 18.44 35.75 29.14
N GLU A 20 19.02 36.13 30.27
CA GLU A 20 19.80 35.24 31.15
C GLU A 20 18.94 34.60 32.26
N GLU A 21 17.90 35.29 32.75
CA GLU A 21 17.12 34.90 33.93
C GLU A 21 15.84 34.10 33.62
N VAL A 22 15.48 33.87 32.35
CA VAL A 22 14.46 32.87 32.02
C VAL A 22 15.05 31.46 32.21
N GLY A 23 15.04 31.01 33.47
CA GLY A 23 15.61 29.75 33.90
C GLY A 23 15.16 28.58 33.02
N VAL A 24 16.14 27.77 32.63
CA VAL A 24 15.90 26.51 31.92
C VAL A 24 15.16 25.58 32.87
N SER A 25 13.97 25.14 32.47
CA SER A 25 13.17 24.17 33.24
C SER A 25 13.10 22.85 32.47
N SER A 26 12.94 21.76 33.22
CA SER A 26 12.80 20.42 32.65
C SER A 26 11.34 20.08 32.42
N TYR A 27 11.00 19.71 31.19
CA TYR A 27 9.66 19.34 30.77
C TYR A 27 9.67 17.90 30.25
N VAL A 28 8.66 17.12 30.64
CA VAL A 28 8.46 15.75 30.16
C VAL A 28 7.26 15.75 29.21
N LEU A 29 7.50 15.38 27.96
CA LEU A 29 6.50 15.30 26.91
C LEU A 29 6.30 13.84 26.54
N THR A 30 5.05 13.41 26.44
CA THR A 30 4.69 12.03 26.07
C THR A 30 4.11 12.03 24.67
N LEU A 31 4.64 11.17 23.80
CA LEU A 31 4.19 11.01 22.42
C LEU A 31 3.26 9.80 22.30
N LYS A 32 2.21 9.91 21.48
CA LYS A 32 1.19 8.85 21.32
C LYS A 32 1.40 8.01 20.08
N TYR A 33 1.80 8.61 18.97
CA TYR A 33 1.88 8.01 17.65
C TYR A 33 3.29 8.12 17.05
N ALA A 34 3.91 9.30 17.17
CA ALA A 34 5.25 9.55 16.66
C ALA A 34 6.32 8.89 17.55
N ASP A 35 7.42 8.48 16.93
CA ASP A 35 8.57 7.91 17.64
C ASP A 35 9.44 9.02 18.25
N ALA A 36 9.84 8.83 19.51
CA ALA A 36 10.62 9.83 20.24
C ALA A 36 12.01 10.08 19.63
N GLU A 37 12.65 9.09 19.02
CA GLU A 37 13.96 9.30 18.37
C GLU A 37 13.81 10.12 17.09
N GLU A 38 12.79 9.82 16.29
CA GLU A 38 12.46 10.61 15.09
C GLU A 38 12.13 12.07 15.45
N VAL A 39 11.29 12.29 16.46
CA VAL A 39 10.90 13.65 16.91
C VAL A 39 12.09 14.41 17.47
N LYS A 40 13.01 13.77 18.19
CA LYS A 40 14.25 14.41 18.66
C LYS A 40 15.06 14.98 17.49
N ASN A 41 15.18 14.24 16.39
CA ASN A 41 15.93 14.68 15.21
C ASN A 41 15.26 15.87 14.51
N ILE A 42 13.93 15.98 14.56
CA ILE A 42 13.19 17.13 14.02
C ILE A 42 13.36 18.36 14.92
N LEU A 43 13.36 18.15 16.25
CA LEU A 43 13.43 19.23 17.23
C LEU A 43 14.86 19.71 17.54
N SER A 44 15.90 19.05 17.01
CA SER A 44 17.30 19.42 17.27
C SER A 44 17.63 20.85 16.81
N ASP A 45 16.94 21.35 15.79
CA ASP A 45 17.12 22.71 15.28
C ASP A 45 16.58 23.78 16.25
N ILE A 46 15.63 23.41 17.13
CA ILE A 46 15.04 24.29 18.13
C ILE A 46 15.85 24.24 19.43
N THR A 47 16.20 23.04 19.88
CA THR A 47 17.01 22.84 21.10
C THR A 47 17.85 21.57 21.05
N ASN A 48 19.10 21.68 21.49
CA ASN A 48 20.03 20.56 21.61
C ASN A 48 19.88 19.79 22.94
N GLN A 49 19.06 20.28 23.87
CA GLN A 49 18.91 19.72 25.21
C GLN A 49 17.67 18.80 25.31
N ILE A 50 17.63 17.77 24.45
CA ILE A 50 16.56 16.77 24.40
C ILE A 50 17.13 15.39 24.73
N GLN A 51 16.54 14.74 25.73
CA GLN A 51 16.80 13.33 26.03
C GLN A 51 15.56 12.51 25.70
N VAL A 52 15.77 11.28 25.23
CA VAL A 52 14.70 10.36 24.81
C VAL A 52 14.64 9.20 25.80
N ASP A 53 13.45 8.91 26.31
CA ASP A 53 13.13 7.65 26.98
C ASP A 53 12.49 6.71 25.95
N VAL A 54 13.31 5.82 25.38
CA VAL A 54 12.91 4.85 24.34
C VAL A 54 11.86 3.87 24.86
N SER A 55 11.97 3.43 26.13
CA SER A 55 11.05 2.43 26.68
C SER A 55 9.64 2.99 26.86
N GLY A 56 9.56 4.29 27.10
CA GLY A 56 8.33 4.96 27.44
C GLY A 56 7.82 5.95 26.40
N ASN A 57 8.43 6.02 25.22
CA ASN A 57 8.15 6.99 24.15
C ASN A 57 7.96 8.44 24.66
N LYS A 58 8.90 8.90 25.50
CA LYS A 58 8.87 10.21 26.14
C LYS A 58 10.09 11.03 25.78
N LEU A 59 9.91 12.36 25.73
CA LEU A 59 10.95 13.34 25.54
C LEU A 59 11.13 14.16 26.83
N LEU A 60 12.35 14.21 27.33
CA LEU A 60 12.76 15.11 28.39
C LEU A 60 13.48 16.29 27.74
N VAL A 61 12.88 17.48 27.83
CA VAL A 61 13.40 18.70 27.21
C VAL A 61 13.75 19.71 28.30
N ASN A 62 14.99 20.17 28.31
CA ASN A 62 15.42 21.26 29.17
C ASN A 62 15.46 22.54 28.33
N THR A 63 14.53 23.47 28.57
CA THR A 63 14.47 24.70 27.79
C THR A 63 13.76 25.84 28.51
N SER A 64 13.79 27.04 27.93
CA SER A 64 13.06 28.19 28.46
C SER A 64 11.55 28.09 28.18
N PRO A 65 10.68 28.72 28.99
CA PRO A 65 9.22 28.67 28.82
C PRO A 65 8.72 29.08 27.42
N LYS A 66 9.44 29.99 26.75
CA LYS A 66 9.09 30.42 25.39
C LYS A 66 9.34 29.33 24.34
N ARG A 67 10.45 28.59 24.49
CA ARG A 67 10.86 27.53 23.55
C ARG A 67 10.05 26.25 23.73
N ILE A 68 9.65 25.92 24.96
CA ILE A 68 8.78 24.75 25.19
C ILE A 68 7.42 24.95 24.53
N ALA A 69 6.86 26.17 24.58
CA ALA A 69 5.59 26.47 23.91
C ALA A 69 5.67 26.29 22.38
N GLU A 70 6.81 26.64 21.78
CA GLU A 70 7.11 26.40 20.36
C GLU A 70 7.20 24.88 20.06
N ILE A 71 7.92 24.12 20.90
CA ILE A 71 8.06 22.66 20.76
C ILE A 71 6.72 21.94 20.90
N GLU A 72 5.89 22.33 21.87
CA GLU A 72 4.56 21.74 22.04
C GLU A 72 3.66 21.95 20.82
N GLU A 73 3.74 23.11 20.17
CA GLU A 73 2.99 23.38 18.95
C GLU A 73 3.47 22.51 17.79
N VAL A 74 4.77 22.33 17.64
CA VAL A 74 5.34 21.44 16.62
C VAL A 74 4.93 19.98 16.88
N ILE A 75 5.00 19.51 18.13
CA ILE A 75 4.60 18.15 18.50
C ILE A 75 3.10 17.91 18.21
N ARG A 76 2.23 18.90 18.45
CA ARG A 76 0.79 18.79 18.13
C ARG A 76 0.53 18.50 16.64
N GLN A 77 1.39 18.99 15.74
CA GLN A 77 1.26 18.78 14.30
C GLN A 77 1.88 17.46 13.82
N ILE A 78 2.93 16.99 14.50
CA ILE A 78 3.66 15.77 14.13
C ILE A 78 3.05 14.51 14.77
N ASP A 79 2.59 14.58 16.02
CA ASP A 79 2.06 13.45 16.77
C ASP A 79 0.59 13.15 16.39
N VAL A 80 0.39 12.83 15.11
CA VAL A 80 -0.89 12.44 14.52
C VAL A 80 -0.89 10.96 14.15
N PRO A 81 -2.05 10.29 14.13
CA PRO A 81 -2.13 8.88 13.77
C PRO A 81 -1.61 8.64 12.34
N ALA A 82 -0.65 7.72 12.20
CA ALA A 82 -0.07 7.37 10.93
C ALA A 82 -1.07 6.61 10.03
N THR A 83 -1.05 6.88 8.73
CA THR A 83 -1.85 6.15 7.75
C THR A 83 -1.25 4.77 7.51
N GLN A 84 -2.07 3.73 7.65
CA GLN A 84 -1.69 2.36 7.31
C GLN A 84 -2.00 2.08 5.84
N ILE A 85 -1.09 1.39 5.17
CA ILE A 85 -1.14 1.03 3.77
C ILE A 85 -1.08 -0.50 3.67
N MET A 86 -2.04 -1.08 2.98
CA MET A 86 -2.00 -2.49 2.58
C MET A 86 -1.64 -2.56 1.11
N LEU A 87 -0.56 -3.27 0.80
CA LEU A 87 -0.09 -3.53 -0.54
C LEU A 87 -0.43 -4.97 -0.90
N GLU A 88 -1.04 -5.16 -2.06
CA GLU A 88 -1.31 -6.48 -2.64
C GLU A 88 -0.56 -6.58 -3.96
N THR A 89 0.17 -7.68 -4.13
CA THR A 89 0.93 -7.97 -5.34
C THR A 89 0.58 -9.36 -5.84
N ARG A 90 0.32 -9.48 -7.15
CA ARG A 90 0.11 -10.76 -7.82
C ARG A 90 1.19 -11.00 -8.85
N LEU A 91 1.87 -12.14 -8.76
CA LEU A 91 2.85 -12.58 -9.74
C LEU A 91 2.19 -13.62 -10.65
N ILE A 92 2.22 -13.35 -11.95
CA ILE A 92 1.58 -14.18 -12.97
C ILE A 92 2.67 -14.56 -13.98
N GLU A 93 2.81 -15.86 -14.23
CA GLU A 93 3.66 -16.40 -15.27
C GLU A 93 2.80 -16.73 -16.49
N VAL A 94 3.22 -16.27 -17.68
CA VAL A 94 2.51 -16.53 -18.94
C VAL A 94 3.46 -17.25 -19.88
N ALA A 95 2.99 -18.34 -20.48
CA ALA A 95 3.77 -19.08 -21.46
C ALA A 95 3.93 -18.25 -22.75
N VAL A 96 5.18 -18.10 -23.22
CA VAL A 96 5.54 -17.26 -24.39
C VAL A 96 4.79 -17.68 -25.67
N ASP A 97 4.48 -18.98 -25.82
CA ASP A 97 3.73 -19.51 -26.97
C ASP A 97 2.29 -18.96 -27.07
N ALA A 98 1.73 -18.49 -25.95
CA ALA A 98 0.40 -17.90 -25.89
C ALA A 98 0.35 -16.50 -26.50
N GLU A 99 1.38 -15.69 -26.27
CA GLU A 99 1.44 -14.29 -26.72
C GLU A 99 1.53 -14.21 -28.25
N GLN A 100 2.39 -15.02 -28.88
CA GLN A 100 2.57 -15.02 -30.34
C GLN A 100 1.37 -15.59 -31.11
N GLN A 101 0.68 -16.58 -30.55
CA GLN A 101 -0.49 -17.19 -31.21
C GLN A 101 -1.74 -16.33 -31.11
N LEU A 102 -1.91 -15.57 -30.01
CA LEU A 102 -3.11 -14.77 -29.73
C LEU A 102 -2.92 -13.28 -30.02
N GLY A 103 -1.68 -12.80 -30.23
CA GLY A 103 -1.39 -11.40 -30.58
C GLY A 103 -1.75 -10.40 -29.48
N ILE A 104 -1.60 -10.79 -28.21
CA ILE A 104 -2.04 -10.01 -27.05
C ILE A 104 -1.01 -8.93 -26.71
N ASP A 105 -1.40 -7.65 -26.79
CA ASP A 105 -0.56 -6.51 -26.37
C ASP A 105 -0.91 -6.08 -24.94
N TRP A 106 -0.15 -6.59 -23.97
CA TRP A 106 -0.32 -6.30 -22.54
C TRP A 106 -0.20 -4.82 -22.18
N SER A 107 0.60 -4.06 -22.95
CA SER A 107 0.81 -2.62 -22.71
C SER A 107 -0.42 -1.77 -23.07
N ARG A 108 -1.29 -2.29 -23.93
CA ARG A 108 -2.58 -1.67 -24.27
C ARG A 108 -3.68 -2.08 -23.31
N LEU A 109 -3.64 -3.32 -22.82
CA LEU A 109 -4.62 -3.85 -21.85
C LEU A 109 -4.45 -3.27 -20.44
N SER A 110 -3.25 -2.84 -20.07
CA SER A 110 -2.96 -2.20 -18.78
C SER A 110 -3.52 -0.77 -18.65
N LYS A 111 -3.91 -0.15 -19.77
CA LYS A 111 -4.67 1.11 -19.76
C LYS A 111 -6.13 0.75 -19.51
N PHE A 112 -6.76 1.30 -18.46
CA PHE A 112 -8.14 1.04 -18.04
C PHE A 112 -9.12 0.92 -19.23
N SER A 113 -9.25 -0.29 -19.76
CA SER A 113 -10.12 -0.61 -20.90
C SER A 113 -11.26 -1.44 -20.36
N THR A 114 -12.41 -0.81 -20.32
CA THR A 114 -13.69 -1.39 -20.01
C THR A 114 -14.23 -2.12 -21.23
N ILE A 115 -14.66 -3.37 -21.07
CA ILE A 115 -15.44 -4.06 -22.10
C ILE A 115 -16.91 -4.04 -21.68
N LEU A 116 -17.79 -3.57 -22.56
CA LEU A 116 -19.23 -3.65 -22.41
C LEU A 116 -19.73 -4.93 -23.08
N GLY A 117 -20.29 -5.84 -22.29
CA GLY A 117 -20.93 -7.05 -22.79
C GLY A 117 -22.44 -6.89 -22.81
N GLU A 118 -23.06 -7.04 -23.99
CA GLU A 118 -24.51 -7.17 -24.12
C GLU A 118 -24.88 -8.64 -23.88
N ASN A 119 -25.59 -8.92 -22.78
CA ASN A 119 -26.09 -10.26 -22.50
C ASN A 119 -27.56 -10.39 -22.93
N THR A 120 -27.82 -11.08 -24.03
CA THR A 120 -29.19 -11.45 -24.42
C THR A 120 -29.70 -12.53 -23.47
N THR A 121 -30.83 -12.30 -22.82
CA THR A 121 -31.52 -13.37 -22.07
C THR A 121 -31.84 -14.53 -23.01
N PRO A 122 -31.68 -15.79 -22.60
CA PRO A 122 -32.21 -16.90 -23.38
C PRO A 122 -33.71 -16.70 -23.52
N THR A 123 -34.18 -16.47 -24.75
CA THR A 123 -35.60 -16.48 -25.04
C THR A 123 -36.09 -17.87 -24.67
N SER A 124 -37.02 -17.95 -23.72
CA SER A 124 -37.72 -19.20 -23.44
C SER A 124 -38.45 -19.59 -24.72
N THR A 125 -37.85 -20.49 -25.50
CA THR A 125 -38.50 -21.15 -26.62
C THR A 125 -39.71 -21.87 -26.07
N SER A 126 -40.89 -21.32 -26.30
CA SER A 126 -42.16 -22.03 -26.11
C SER A 126 -42.15 -23.29 -26.96
N ASP A 127 -42.51 -24.41 -26.34
CA ASP A 127 -42.60 -25.74 -26.93
C ASP A 127 -43.07 -25.74 -28.39
N GLY A 128 -42.12 -25.99 -29.29
CA GLY A 128 -42.31 -26.15 -30.73
C GLY A 128 -41.04 -26.77 -31.32
N GLU A 129 -41.19 -27.91 -31.99
CA GLU A 129 -40.15 -28.83 -32.43
C GLU A 129 -38.89 -28.20 -33.09
N PRO A 130 -37.71 -28.85 -32.96
CA PRO A 130 -36.46 -28.31 -33.49
C PRO A 130 -36.37 -28.55 -35.00
N SER A 131 -36.49 -27.49 -35.82
CA SER A 131 -36.04 -27.55 -37.21
C SER A 131 -34.52 -27.35 -37.25
N SER A 132 -33.84 -28.30 -37.89
CA SER A 132 -32.41 -28.38 -38.12
C SER A 132 -31.78 -27.12 -38.72
N SER A 133 -30.92 -26.45 -37.96
CA SER A 133 -29.83 -25.63 -38.50
C SER A 133 -28.70 -25.56 -37.48
N GLU A 134 -27.69 -26.41 -37.67
CA GLU A 134 -26.43 -26.40 -36.93
C GLU A 134 -25.58 -25.17 -37.31
N LEU A 135 -25.91 -24.02 -36.73
CA LEU A 135 -25.06 -22.83 -36.63
C LEU A 135 -25.77 -21.86 -35.69
N GLY A 136 -25.29 -21.75 -34.43
CA GLY A 136 -25.85 -20.79 -33.47
C GLY A 136 -26.29 -21.35 -32.12
N LYS A 137 -25.80 -22.51 -31.66
CA LYS A 137 -25.88 -22.84 -30.23
C LYS A 137 -25.01 -21.84 -29.46
N LEU A 138 -25.69 -20.95 -28.73
CA LEU A 138 -25.06 -19.96 -27.85
C LEU A 138 -24.25 -20.68 -26.78
N LEU A 139 -23.01 -20.24 -26.59
CA LEU A 139 -22.12 -20.72 -25.55
C LEU A 139 -22.77 -20.49 -24.19
N GLN A 140 -22.74 -21.49 -23.29
CA GLN A 140 -23.26 -21.38 -21.94
C GLN A 140 -22.63 -20.15 -21.25
N THR A 141 -23.49 -19.19 -20.91
CA THR A 141 -23.18 -17.89 -20.30
C THR A 141 -22.10 -18.04 -19.22
N ALA A 142 -20.89 -17.54 -19.50
CA ALA A 142 -19.91 -17.26 -18.44
C ALA A 142 -20.54 -16.22 -17.50
N GLY A 143 -20.44 -16.44 -16.19
CA GLY A 143 -21.18 -15.72 -15.16
C GLY A 143 -20.90 -14.21 -15.12
N PHE A 144 -21.66 -13.45 -15.90
CA PHE A 144 -21.81 -12.01 -15.70
C PHE A 144 -22.97 -11.80 -14.71
N GLU A 145 -22.66 -11.36 -13.49
CA GLU A 145 -23.68 -11.01 -12.50
C GLU A 145 -24.46 -9.78 -12.97
N LYS A 146 -25.79 -9.91 -13.08
CA LYS A 146 -26.68 -8.81 -13.47
C LYS A 146 -26.74 -7.77 -12.34
N LEU A 147 -26.74 -6.48 -12.70
CA LEU A 147 -27.15 -5.43 -11.77
C LEU A 147 -28.67 -5.48 -11.64
N ASP A 148 -29.17 -6.17 -10.61
CA ASP A 148 -30.60 -6.19 -10.30
C ASP A 148 -31.02 -4.83 -9.73
N TRP A 149 -31.55 -3.96 -10.60
CA TRP A 149 -32.31 -2.79 -10.18
C TRP A 149 -33.76 -3.21 -9.90
N ASN A 150 -34.16 -3.15 -8.63
CA ASN A 150 -35.51 -3.48 -8.16
C ASN A 150 -36.57 -2.61 -8.89
N SER A 151 -37.36 -3.21 -9.77
CA SER A 151 -38.35 -2.52 -10.59
C SER A 151 -39.77 -2.68 -10.05
N TRP A 152 -40.33 -1.60 -9.50
CA TRP A 152 -41.77 -1.50 -9.25
C TRP A 152 -42.56 -0.97 -10.46
N ASP A 153 -41.92 -0.55 -11.55
CA ASP A 153 -42.66 -0.06 -12.72
C ASP A 153 -41.90 -0.38 -14.01
N ASP A 154 -42.56 -1.14 -14.87
CA ASP A 154 -42.01 -1.78 -16.06
C ASP A 154 -42.10 -0.87 -17.29
N GLN A 155 -41.58 0.37 -17.22
CA GLN A 155 -41.57 1.30 -18.37
C GLN A 155 -40.37 2.27 -18.41
N THR A 156 -39.15 1.83 -18.11
CA THR A 156 -37.96 2.69 -18.27
C THR A 156 -37.15 2.38 -19.53
N ILE A 157 -36.93 3.43 -20.33
CA ILE A 157 -36.21 3.51 -21.62
C ILE A 157 -34.67 3.43 -21.42
N ILE A 158 -34.21 2.94 -20.27
CA ILE A 158 -32.79 2.82 -19.93
C ILE A 158 -32.39 1.35 -20.06
N PRO A 159 -31.32 0.99 -20.82
CA PRO A 159 -30.97 -0.41 -21.03
C PRO A 159 -30.69 -1.11 -19.69
N ARG A 160 -31.55 -2.06 -19.32
CA ARG A 160 -31.45 -2.93 -18.13
C ARG A 160 -30.31 -3.96 -18.19
N PHE A 161 -29.37 -3.80 -19.12
CA PHE A 161 -28.45 -4.87 -19.58
C PHE A 161 -26.99 -4.67 -19.18
N PHE A 162 -26.69 -3.70 -18.31
CA PHE A 162 -25.33 -3.48 -17.86
C PHE A 162 -25.02 -4.43 -16.68
N SER A 163 -24.16 -5.42 -16.90
CA SER A 163 -23.49 -6.16 -15.83
C SER A 163 -22.25 -5.40 -15.34
N ARG A 164 -21.78 -5.64 -14.11
CA ARG A 164 -20.53 -5.03 -13.63
C ARG A 164 -19.37 -5.36 -14.58
N GLN A 165 -18.55 -4.34 -14.79
CA GLN A 165 -17.48 -4.23 -15.78
C GLN A 165 -16.25 -5.05 -15.35
N LYS A 166 -16.01 -6.21 -15.97
CA LYS A 166 -14.70 -6.87 -15.91
C LYS A 166 -13.72 -6.08 -16.79
N THR A 167 -12.47 -5.92 -16.36
CA THR A 167 -11.45 -5.24 -17.16
C THR A 167 -11.09 -6.12 -18.37
N ALA A 168 -10.69 -5.51 -19.48
CA ALA A 168 -10.12 -6.26 -20.61
C ALA A 168 -8.95 -7.17 -20.18
N PHE A 169 -8.18 -6.73 -19.19
CA PHE A 169 -7.14 -7.51 -18.53
C PHE A 169 -7.70 -8.80 -17.89
N ASP A 170 -8.73 -8.69 -17.05
CA ASP A 170 -9.29 -9.82 -16.31
C ASP A 170 -9.89 -10.88 -17.25
N ILE A 171 -10.56 -10.45 -18.33
CA ILE A 171 -11.15 -11.37 -19.32
C ILE A 171 -10.05 -12.11 -20.10
N THR A 172 -9.02 -11.38 -20.51
CA THR A 172 -7.89 -11.97 -21.25
C THR A 172 -7.15 -12.97 -20.37
N LEU A 173 -6.96 -12.63 -19.09
CA LEU A 173 -6.34 -13.52 -18.11
C LEU A 173 -7.18 -14.77 -17.86
N ASP A 174 -8.51 -14.64 -17.66
CA ASP A 174 -9.42 -15.78 -17.48
C ASP A 174 -9.38 -16.75 -18.69
N LEU A 175 -9.28 -16.21 -19.91
CA LEU A 175 -9.17 -17.01 -21.14
C LEU A 175 -7.82 -17.73 -21.23
N LEU A 176 -6.72 -17.04 -20.92
CA LEU A 176 -5.37 -17.62 -20.92
C LEU A 176 -5.21 -18.71 -19.85
N MET A 177 -5.79 -18.50 -18.66
CA MET A 177 -5.82 -19.52 -17.61
C MET A 177 -6.64 -20.75 -18.05
N LYS A 178 -7.78 -20.55 -18.73
CA LYS A 178 -8.61 -21.65 -19.25
C LYS A 178 -7.91 -22.49 -20.31
N ASP A 179 -7.08 -21.88 -21.14
CA ASP A 179 -6.25 -22.57 -22.14
C ASP A 179 -4.96 -23.15 -21.54
N ASN A 180 -4.77 -23.09 -20.22
CA ASN A 180 -3.58 -23.55 -19.50
C ASN A 180 -2.29 -22.86 -19.99
N LYS A 181 -2.40 -21.58 -20.32
CA LYS A 181 -1.33 -20.74 -20.90
C LYS A 181 -0.80 -19.67 -19.94
N ALA A 182 -1.41 -19.55 -18.75
CA ALA A 182 -0.98 -18.64 -17.70
C ALA A 182 -1.22 -19.26 -16.32
N ASP A 183 -0.23 -19.14 -15.43
CA ASP A 183 -0.28 -19.61 -14.04
C ASP A 183 -0.08 -18.45 -13.08
N ILE A 184 -0.97 -18.32 -12.09
CA ILE A 184 -0.78 -17.37 -10.99
C ILE A 184 0.16 -18.01 -9.98
N LEU A 185 1.36 -17.46 -9.86
CA LEU A 185 2.40 -18.03 -9.02
C LEU A 185 2.21 -17.62 -7.55
N THR A 186 1.80 -16.37 -7.27
CA THR A 186 1.72 -15.88 -5.89
C THR A 186 0.83 -14.64 -5.73
N ASP A 187 -0.03 -14.66 -4.69
CA ASP A 187 -0.74 -13.49 -4.16
C ASP A 187 -0.16 -13.08 -2.80
N SER A 188 0.67 -12.05 -2.77
CA SER A 188 1.33 -11.55 -1.55
C SER A 188 0.66 -10.28 -1.04
N ARG A 189 0.50 -10.17 0.28
CA ARG A 189 -0.04 -8.98 0.96
C ARG A 189 0.93 -8.48 2.01
N LEU A 190 1.14 -7.17 2.05
CA LEU A 190 2.06 -6.50 2.96
C LEU A 190 1.41 -5.25 3.54
N ALA A 191 1.31 -5.19 4.87
CA ALA A 191 0.85 -4.01 5.58
C ALA A 191 2.04 -3.22 6.12
N THR A 192 2.06 -1.91 5.88
CA THR A 192 3.05 -1.00 6.46
C THR A 192 2.39 0.34 6.77
N ILE A 193 3.10 1.24 7.44
CA ILE A 193 2.65 2.63 7.58
C ILE A 193 3.29 3.51 6.52
N ASN A 194 2.68 4.66 6.27
CA ASN A 194 3.17 5.64 5.31
C ASN A 194 4.62 6.05 5.59
N GLY A 195 5.48 5.98 4.57
CA GLY A 195 6.88 6.39 4.65
C GLY A 195 7.81 5.39 5.34
N ARG A 196 7.33 4.23 5.80
CA ARG A 196 8.17 3.18 6.41
C ARG A 196 8.48 2.04 5.42
N PRO A 197 9.77 1.66 5.28
CA PRO A 197 10.15 0.55 4.43
C PRO A 197 9.58 -0.75 4.98
N ALA A 198 9.11 -1.60 4.08
CA ALA A 198 8.62 -2.93 4.40
C ALA A 198 9.15 -3.92 3.38
N SER A 199 9.39 -5.15 3.84
CA SER A 199 9.88 -6.22 2.96
C SER A 199 9.14 -7.51 3.25
N ILE A 200 8.87 -8.27 2.19
CA ILE A 200 8.35 -9.63 2.27
C ILE A 200 9.24 -10.54 1.42
N LYS A 201 9.66 -11.66 2.03
CA LYS A 201 10.59 -12.64 1.46
C LYS A 201 9.93 -14.02 1.50
N LEU A 202 9.68 -14.59 0.34
CA LEU A 202 9.19 -15.96 0.16
C LEU A 202 10.34 -16.74 -0.48
N LEU A 203 11.21 -17.33 0.35
CA LEU A 203 12.46 -17.94 -0.08
C LEU A 203 12.46 -19.43 0.23
N ASP A 204 12.98 -20.21 -0.71
CA ASP A 204 13.37 -21.60 -0.57
C ASP A 204 14.90 -21.69 -0.48
N ILE A 205 15.40 -22.57 0.37
CA ILE A 205 16.85 -22.76 0.54
C ILE A 205 17.27 -24.02 -0.20
N VAL A 206 18.07 -23.87 -1.26
CA VAL A 206 18.62 -24.99 -2.03
C VAL A 206 20.07 -25.22 -1.61
N PRO A 207 20.40 -26.38 -1.01
CA PRO A 207 21.78 -26.71 -0.68
C PRO A 207 22.53 -27.23 -1.91
N TYR A 208 23.76 -26.76 -2.11
CA TYR A 208 24.69 -27.32 -3.09
C TYR A 208 26.04 -27.64 -2.44
N ILE A 209 26.64 -28.74 -2.90
CA ILE A 209 27.94 -29.19 -2.41
C ILE A 209 29.05 -28.53 -3.22
N LEU A 210 29.97 -27.86 -2.54
CA LEU A 210 31.24 -27.45 -3.10
C LEU A 210 32.29 -28.47 -2.65
N SER A 211 32.78 -29.26 -3.61
CA SER A 211 33.94 -30.13 -3.39
C SER A 211 35.19 -29.31 -3.70
N SER A 212 35.91 -28.88 -2.66
CA SER A 212 37.24 -28.28 -2.84
C SER A 212 38.23 -29.40 -3.16
N GLY A 213 38.80 -29.39 -4.37
CA GLY A 213 39.61 -30.47 -4.95
C GLY A 213 41.00 -30.68 -4.33
N GLY A 214 41.11 -30.70 -2.99
CA GLY A 214 42.34 -31.00 -2.25
C GLY A 214 42.33 -32.39 -1.62
N VAL A 215 43.51 -33.01 -1.52
CA VAL A 215 43.72 -34.34 -0.91
C VAL A 215 43.36 -34.26 0.58
N GLY A 216 42.15 -34.71 0.94
CA GLY A 216 41.54 -34.53 2.26
C GLY A 216 40.05 -34.13 2.24
N GLY A 217 39.52 -33.75 1.06
CA GLY A 217 38.09 -33.77 0.72
C GLY A 217 37.11 -33.21 1.76
N GLN A 218 37.32 -31.97 2.24
CA GLN A 218 36.28 -31.28 3.00
C GLN A 218 35.14 -30.86 2.07
N VAL A 219 33.98 -31.49 2.22
CA VAL A 219 32.74 -31.10 1.54
C VAL A 219 32.17 -29.89 2.27
N GLN A 220 32.08 -28.74 1.59
CA GLN A 220 31.36 -27.59 2.11
C GLN A 220 29.96 -27.56 1.49
N VAL A 221 28.94 -27.48 2.35
CA VAL A 221 27.55 -27.28 1.91
C VAL A 221 27.30 -25.78 1.88
N GLN A 222 27.13 -25.21 0.69
CA GLN A 222 26.68 -23.83 0.54
C GLN A 222 25.17 -23.82 0.30
N ARG A 223 24.50 -22.77 0.77
CA ARG A 223 23.05 -22.62 0.70
C ARG A 223 22.74 -21.41 -0.17
N GLU A 224 21.93 -21.62 -1.20
CA GLU A 224 21.39 -20.54 -2.03
C GLU A 224 19.94 -20.28 -1.63
N GLU A 225 19.58 -19.00 -1.48
CA GLU A 225 18.20 -18.56 -1.25
C GLU A 225 17.56 -18.24 -2.60
N VAL A 226 16.54 -19.00 -2.98
CA VAL A 226 15.80 -18.85 -4.24
C VAL A 226 14.37 -18.50 -3.92
N GLY A 227 13.84 -17.41 -4.46
CA GLY A 227 12.43 -17.08 -4.27
C GLY A 227 12.10 -15.62 -4.52
N ILE A 228 10.93 -15.20 -4.05
CA ILE A 228 10.38 -13.87 -4.29
C ILE A 228 10.78 -12.95 -3.15
N LYS A 229 11.34 -11.79 -3.49
CA LYS A 229 11.65 -10.71 -2.56
C LYS A 229 11.00 -9.43 -3.05
N LEU A 230 10.10 -8.89 -2.24
CA LEU A 230 9.50 -7.59 -2.46
C LEU A 230 9.96 -6.67 -1.34
N ASP A 231 10.77 -5.68 -1.69
CA ASP A 231 11.16 -4.57 -0.83
C ASP A 231 10.43 -3.32 -1.35
N ILE A 232 9.79 -2.56 -0.46
CA ILE A 232 8.98 -1.43 -0.87
C ILE A 232 8.96 -0.33 0.19
N LEU A 233 9.05 0.93 -0.26
CA LEU A 233 8.82 2.11 0.57
C LEU A 233 7.63 2.89 0.00
N PRO A 234 6.42 2.69 0.55
CA PRO A 234 5.24 3.41 0.07
C PRO A 234 5.14 4.80 0.69
N THR A 235 4.68 5.76 -0.10
CA THR A 235 4.39 7.14 0.30
C THR A 235 3.00 7.54 -0.21
N VAL A 236 2.11 7.97 0.68
CA VAL A 236 0.79 8.53 0.35
C VAL A 236 0.95 10.03 0.08
N ASN A 237 0.56 10.46 -1.10
CA ASN A 237 0.54 11.86 -1.50
C ASN A 237 -0.75 12.54 -1.02
N THR A 238 -0.79 13.87 -1.10
CA THR A 238 -1.96 14.69 -0.71
C THR A 238 -3.19 14.49 -1.61
N ASP A 239 -2.99 13.96 -2.82
CA ASP A 239 -4.04 13.62 -3.78
C ASP A 239 -4.66 12.22 -3.55
N GLY A 240 -4.14 11.46 -2.57
CA GLY A 240 -4.61 10.12 -2.22
C GLY A 240 -3.97 8.99 -3.05
N TYR A 241 -3.10 9.32 -4.02
CA TYR A 241 -2.32 8.30 -4.72
C TYR A 241 -1.12 7.85 -3.89
N ILE A 242 -0.74 6.58 -4.05
CA ILE A 242 0.41 5.97 -3.38
C ILE A 242 1.56 5.88 -4.38
N THR A 243 2.68 6.50 -4.05
CA THR A 243 3.95 6.32 -4.76
C THR A 243 4.78 5.28 -4.04
N VAL A 244 5.43 4.38 -4.79
CA VAL A 244 6.32 3.35 -4.23
C VAL A 244 7.73 3.55 -4.76
N LYS A 245 8.73 3.32 -3.91
CA LYS A 245 10.16 3.25 -4.26
C LYS A 245 10.72 1.89 -3.92
#